data_AF-A0A2T0TLC1-F1
#
_entry.id   AF-A0A2T0TLC1-F1
#
_cell.length_a   1.000
_cell.length_b   1.000
_cell.length_c   1.000
_cell.angle_alpha   90.00
_cell.angle_beta   90.00
_cell.angle_gamma   90.00
#
_symmetry.space_group_name_H-M   'P 1'
#
loop_
_entity.id
_entity.type
_entity.pdbx_description
1 polymer ?
#
loop_
_entity_poly.entity_id
_entity_poly.type
_entity_poly.pdbx_seq_one_letter_code
_entity_poly.pdbx_strand_id
1 'polypeptide(L)'
;MTGISVALDALRSDAAKWVRAADAVDEPRAAVADLVLSGTQMSRTADELGLDLTYGQARAAVETMLDQAANRFRDLAASLVAAADTYQREDDLGMHAMKKIGR
;
A
#
# COMPACT_ATOMS: atom_id res chain seq x y z
N MET A 1 -17.14 16.51 -23.03
CA MET A 1 -16.16 16.84 -21.98
C MET A 1 -16.59 16.18 -20.67
N THR A 2 -16.75 14.84 -20.66
CA THR A 2 -17.34 14.10 -19.53
C THR A 2 -16.70 12.72 -19.32
N GLY A 3 -16.15 12.08 -20.37
CA GLY A 3 -15.47 10.78 -20.24
C GLY A 3 -14.10 10.87 -19.56
N ILE A 4 -13.27 11.85 -19.94
CA ILE A 4 -11.92 12.02 -19.37
C ILE A 4 -12.00 12.36 -17.88
N SER A 5 -12.84 13.33 -17.49
CA SER A 5 -13.01 13.68 -16.07
C SER A 5 -13.46 12.48 -15.23
N VAL A 6 -14.42 11.68 -15.73
CA VAL A 6 -14.88 10.46 -15.05
C VAL A 6 -13.74 9.44 -14.89
N ALA A 7 -12.91 9.24 -15.92
CA ALA A 7 -11.78 8.32 -15.83
C ALA A 7 -10.70 8.81 -14.84
N LEU A 8 -10.43 10.12 -14.79
CA LEU A 8 -9.50 10.72 -13.84
C LEU A 8 -9.99 10.59 -12.40
N ASP A 9 -11.28 10.81 -12.17
CA ASP A 9 -11.89 10.62 -10.86
C ASP A 9 -11.88 9.15 -10.43
N ALA A 10 -12.05 8.22 -11.38
CA ALA A 10 -11.92 6.79 -11.12
C ALA A 10 -10.49 6.42 -10.69
N LEU A 11 -9.46 6.93 -11.38
CA LEU A 11 -8.06 6.70 -11.00
C LEU A 11 -7.75 7.20 -9.59
N ARG A 12 -8.23 8.40 -9.24
CA ARG A 12 -8.06 9.00 -7.91
C ARG A 12 -8.84 8.24 -6.83
N SER A 13 -10.05 7.80 -7.14
CA SER A 13 -10.87 6.97 -6.25
C SER A 13 -10.21 5.62 -5.98
N ASP A 14 -9.67 4.97 -7.00
CA ASP A 14 -8.95 3.71 -6.85
C ASP A 14 -7.64 3.89 -6.07
N ALA A 15 -6.89 4.98 -6.31
CA ALA A 15 -5.74 5.31 -5.49
C ALA A 15 -6.11 5.43 -4.00
N ALA A 16 -7.23 6.08 -3.67
CA ALA A 16 -7.69 6.19 -2.29
C ALA A 16 -8.06 4.84 -1.67
N LYS A 17 -8.57 3.87 -2.45
CA LYS A 17 -8.81 2.50 -1.97
C LYS A 17 -7.51 1.80 -1.60
N TRP A 18 -6.45 1.98 -2.40
CA TRP A 18 -5.14 1.41 -2.12
C TRP A 18 -4.47 2.05 -0.90
N VAL A 19 -4.63 3.36 -0.69
CA VAL A 19 -4.19 4.01 0.56
C VAL A 19 -4.89 3.38 1.77
N ARG A 20 -6.22 3.25 1.72
CA ARG A 20 -6.97 2.59 2.81
C ARG A 20 -6.55 1.14 3.03
N ALA A 21 -6.21 0.41 1.96
CA ALA A 21 -5.69 -0.94 2.07
C ALA A 21 -4.31 -0.97 2.74
N ALA A 22 -3.44 0.02 2.48
CA ALA A 22 -2.18 0.16 3.19
C ALA A 22 -2.38 0.43 4.69
N ASP A 23 -3.29 1.33 5.03
CA ASP A 23 -3.60 1.67 6.43
C ASP A 23 -4.25 0.50 7.17
N ALA A 24 -5.06 -0.31 6.48
CA ALA A 24 -5.69 -1.50 7.05
C ALA A 24 -4.69 -2.61 7.44
N VAL A 25 -3.44 -2.52 6.99
CA VAL A 25 -2.38 -3.46 7.36
C VAL A 25 -1.72 -3.10 8.70
N ASP A 26 -1.89 -1.86 9.19
CA ASP A 26 -1.26 -1.39 10.42
C ASP A 26 -1.75 -2.16 11.66
N GLU A 27 -3.05 -2.47 11.74
CA GLU A 27 -3.62 -3.24 12.85
C GLU A 27 -3.11 -4.69 12.90
N PRO A 28 -3.16 -5.48 11.80
CA PRO A 28 -2.49 -6.79 11.73
C PRO A 28 -1.01 -6.74 12.09
N ARG A 29 -0.29 -5.68 11.68
CA ARG A 29 1.13 -5.53 11.98
C ARG A 29 1.36 -5.33 13.48
N ALA A 30 0.57 -4.49 14.12
CA ALA A 30 0.63 -4.30 15.58
C ALA A 30 0.32 -5.60 16.32
N ALA A 31 -0.71 -6.33 15.90
CA ALA A 31 -1.04 -7.63 16.49
C ALA A 31 0.11 -8.64 16.37
N VAL A 32 0.77 -8.72 15.21
CA VAL A 32 1.95 -9.58 15.01
C VAL A 32 3.16 -9.10 15.82
N ALA A 33 3.32 -7.79 16.01
CA ALA A 33 4.37 -7.23 16.87
C ALA A 33 4.18 -7.64 18.33
N ASP A 34 2.94 -7.70 18.81
CA ASP A 34 2.58 -8.04 20.19
C ASP A 34 2.64 -9.54 20.50
N LEU A 35 2.69 -10.40 19.47
CA LEU A 35 2.85 -11.85 19.59
C LEU A 35 4.29 -12.25 19.96
N VAL A 36 4.91 -11.57 20.92
CA VAL A 36 6.23 -11.96 21.46
C VAL A 36 6.02 -13.05 22.51
N LEU A 37 6.49 -14.26 22.22
CA LEU A 37 6.67 -15.30 23.24
C LEU A 37 8.08 -15.14 23.82
N SER A 38 8.18 -14.81 25.11
CA SER A 38 9.48 -14.87 25.79
C SER A 38 9.89 -16.32 26.03
N GLY A 39 11.20 -16.60 26.12
CA GLY A 39 11.71 -17.93 26.50
C GLY A 39 11.20 -18.43 27.86
N THR A 40 10.64 -17.54 28.70
CA THR A 40 9.95 -17.90 29.95
C THR A 40 8.49 -18.32 29.77
N GLN A 41 7.85 -17.92 28.66
CA GLN A 41 6.51 -18.34 28.26
C GLN A 41 6.55 -19.62 27.42
N MET A 42 7.65 -19.87 26.70
CA MET A 42 7.97 -21.19 26.14
C MET A 42 8.42 -22.12 27.28
N SER A 43 8.03 -23.41 27.25
CA SER A 43 8.54 -24.36 28.23
C SER A 43 10.05 -24.52 28.09
N ARG A 44 10.77 -24.87 29.17
CA ARG A 44 12.23 -25.08 29.14
C ARG A 44 12.66 -26.08 28.04
N THR A 45 11.81 -27.06 27.75
CA THR A 45 12.00 -28.03 26.65
C THR A 45 11.84 -27.42 25.26
N ALA A 46 10.98 -26.41 25.10
CA ALA A 46 10.82 -25.69 23.83
C ALA A 46 12.01 -24.75 23.53
N ASP A 47 12.60 -24.17 24.58
CA ASP A 47 13.80 -23.34 24.51
C ASP A 47 15.03 -24.17 24.09
N GLU A 48 15.20 -25.36 24.70
CA GLU A 48 16.26 -26.32 24.34
C GLU A 48 16.16 -26.85 22.90
N LEU A 49 14.97 -26.80 22.30
CA LEU A 49 14.72 -27.21 20.91
C LEU A 49 14.79 -26.05 19.90
N GLY A 50 15.04 -24.81 20.33
CA GLY A 50 15.12 -23.62 19.46
C GLY A 50 13.77 -23.17 18.88
N LEU A 51 12.67 -23.52 19.55
CA LEU A 51 11.32 -23.19 19.11
C LEU A 51 11.02 -21.69 19.25
N ASP A 52 11.62 -21.03 20.25
CA ASP A 52 11.59 -19.58 20.47
C ASP A 52 12.18 -18.83 19.27
N LEU A 53 13.35 -19.26 18.79
CA LEU A 53 14.07 -18.73 17.63
C LEU A 53 13.26 -18.92 16.36
N THR A 54 12.77 -20.14 16.12
CA THR A 54 11.95 -20.46 14.94
C THR A 54 10.65 -19.65 14.92
N TYR A 55 9.99 -19.53 16.07
CA TYR A 55 8.79 -18.71 16.22
C TYR A 55 9.08 -17.22 16.00
N GLY A 56 10.15 -16.69 16.58
CA GLY A 56 10.58 -15.32 16.40
C GLY A 56 10.89 -14.99 14.93
N GLN A 57 11.56 -15.90 14.22
CA GLN A 57 11.82 -15.77 12.79
C GLN A 57 10.52 -15.78 11.96
N ALA A 58 9.58 -16.67 12.27
CA ALA A 58 8.29 -16.72 11.59
C ALA A 58 7.49 -15.42 11.83
N ARG A 59 7.45 -14.93 13.07
CA ARG A 59 6.81 -13.65 13.42
C ARG A 59 7.42 -12.49 12.63
N ALA A 60 8.75 -12.39 12.62
CA ALA A 60 9.47 -11.34 11.89
C ALA A 60 9.25 -11.41 10.37
N ALA A 61 9.15 -12.62 9.82
CA ALA A 61 8.85 -12.81 8.40
C ALA A 61 7.44 -12.31 8.05
N VAL A 62 6.43 -12.61 8.88
CA VAL A 62 5.06 -12.09 8.71
C VAL A 62 5.03 -10.57 8.83
N GLU A 63 5.68 -10.00 9.85
CA GLU A 63 5.80 -8.55 10.04
C GLU A 63 6.41 -7.87 8.80
N THR A 64 7.48 -8.45 8.26
CA THR A 64 8.16 -8.00 7.05
C THR A 64 7.25 -8.08 5.81
N MET A 65 6.43 -9.12 5.69
CA MET A 65 5.48 -9.26 4.57
C MET A 65 4.37 -8.20 4.64
N LEU A 66 3.87 -7.90 5.84
CA LEU A 66 2.86 -6.85 6.05
C LEU A 66 3.43 -5.47 5.69
N ASP A 67 4.66 -5.17 6.09
CA ASP A 67 5.35 -3.94 5.70
C ASP A 67 5.51 -3.82 4.18
N GLN A 68 5.92 -4.89 3.53
CA GLN A 68 6.02 -4.92 2.07
C GLN A 68 4.66 -4.71 1.42
N ALA A 69 3.59 -5.34 1.91
CA ALA A 69 2.25 -5.15 1.38
C ALA A 69 1.79 -3.69 1.48
N ALA A 70 1.96 -3.06 2.65
CA ALA A 70 1.60 -1.66 2.86
C ALA A 70 2.36 -0.72 1.91
N ASN A 71 3.67 -0.94 1.74
CA ASN A 71 4.48 -0.17 0.79
C ASN A 71 4.03 -0.35 -0.65
N ARG A 72 3.74 -1.59 -1.08
CA ARG A 72 3.25 -1.87 -2.44
C ARG A 72 1.91 -1.21 -2.72
N PHE A 73 1.01 -1.19 -1.75
CA PHE A 73 -0.27 -0.48 -1.90
C PHE A 73 -0.07 1.03 -2.03
N ARG A 74 0.85 1.63 -1.25
CA ARG A 74 1.19 3.06 -1.37
C ARG A 74 1.82 3.40 -2.72
N ASP A 75 2.74 2.55 -3.21
CA ASP A 75 3.36 2.71 -4.52
C ASP A 75 2.33 2.67 -5.65
N LEU A 76 1.37 1.73 -5.57
CA LEU A 76 0.28 1.61 -6.53
C LEU A 76 -0.65 2.84 -6.49
N ALA A 77 -1.02 3.30 -5.30
CA ALA A 77 -1.81 4.52 -5.14
C ALA A 77 -1.11 5.74 -5.76
N ALA A 78 0.18 5.92 -5.48
CA ALA A 78 0.97 7.01 -6.03
C ALA A 78 1.04 6.96 -7.56
N SER A 79 1.19 5.75 -8.13
CA SER A 79 1.22 5.55 -9.58
C SER A 79 -0.10 5.93 -10.26
N LEU A 80 -1.24 5.61 -9.64
CA LEU A 80 -2.57 5.97 -10.14
C LEU A 80 -2.81 7.49 -10.11
N VAL A 81 -2.39 8.16 -9.03
CA VAL A 81 -2.46 9.63 -8.93
C VAL A 81 -1.57 10.28 -9.99
N ALA A 82 -0.34 9.81 -10.16
CA ALA A 82 0.58 10.33 -11.15
C ALA A 82 0.06 10.16 -12.59
N ALA A 83 -0.59 9.02 -12.88
CA ALA A 83 -1.25 8.78 -14.16
C ALA A 83 -2.40 9.77 -14.37
N ALA A 84 -3.27 9.96 -13.37
CA ALA A 84 -4.38 10.91 -13.46
C ALA A 84 -3.88 12.35 -13.72
N ASP A 85 -2.85 12.79 -13.00
CA ASP A 85 -2.31 14.14 -13.16
C ASP A 85 -1.63 14.33 -14.51
N THR A 86 -1.01 13.28 -15.07
CA THR A 86 -0.42 13.34 -16.41
C THR A 86 -1.50 13.49 -17.47
N TYR A 87 -2.54 12.67 -17.45
CA TYR A 87 -3.64 12.76 -18.41
C TYR A 87 -4.41 14.09 -18.30
N GLN A 88 -4.64 14.60 -17.08
CA GLN A 88 -5.26 15.92 -16.88
C GLN A 88 -4.45 17.03 -17.55
N ARG A 89 -3.13 17.05 -17.32
CA ARG A 89 -2.24 18.06 -17.94
C ARG A 89 -2.25 17.97 -19.46
N GLU A 90 -2.23 16.76 -20.01
CA GLU A 90 -2.25 16.56 -21.46
C GLU A 90 -3.58 17.03 -22.09
N ASP A 91 -4.72 16.74 -21.44
CA ASP A 91 -6.04 17.21 -21.91
C ASP A 91 -6.12 18.75 -21.89
N ASP A 92 -5.67 19.37 -20.80
CA ASP A 92 -5.65 20.84 -20.67
C ASP A 92 -4.80 21.49 -21.77
N LEU A 93 -3.59 20.96 -22.01
CA LEU A 93 -2.69 21.44 -23.07
C LEU A 93 -3.31 21.27 -24.48
N GLY A 94 -3.93 20.11 -24.76
CA GLY A 94 -4.60 19.85 -26.01
C GLY A 94 -5.77 20.80 -26.26
N MET A 95 -6.58 21.06 -25.24
CA MET A 95 -7.69 22.02 -25.29
C MET A 95 -7.21 23.45 -25.55
N HIS A 96 -6.09 23.86 -24.96
CA HIS A 96 -5.48 25.17 -25.24
C HIS A 96 -4.94 25.29 -26.66
N ALA A 97 -4.30 24.24 -27.19
CA ALA A 97 -3.80 24.21 -28.56
C ALA A 97 -4.94 24.31 -29.59
N MET A 98 -6.04 23.56 -29.40
CA MET A 98 -7.21 23.63 -30.27
C MET A 98 -7.86 25.02 -30.28
N LYS A 99 -8.00 25.66 -29.12
CA LYS A 99 -8.51 27.04 -29.01
C LYS A 99 -7.66 28.07 -29.76
N LYS A 100 -6.36 27.83 -29.91
CA LYS A 100 -5.43 28.71 -30.63
C LYS A 100 -5.51 28.56 -32.15
N ILE A 101 -5.79 27.36 -32.65
CA ILE A 101 -5.87 27.05 -34.10
C ILE A 101 -7.24 27.43 -34.68
N GLY A 102 -8.31 27.33 -33.88
CA GLY A 102 -9.68 27.68 -34.31
C GLY A 102 -9.98 29.19 -34.33
N ARG A 103 -8.97 30.06 -34.25
CA ARG A 103 -9.11 31.53 -34.25
C ARG A 103 -8.34 32.16 -35.38
#